data_AF-A0A7J7MT72-F1
#
_entry.id   AF-A0A7J7MT72-F1
#
_cell.length_a   1.000
_cell.length_b   1.000
_cell.length_c   1.000
_cell.angle_alpha   90.00
_cell.angle_beta   90.00
_cell.angle_gamma   90.00
#
_symmetry.space_group_name_H-M   'P 1'
#
loop_
_entity.id
_entity.type
_entity.pdbx_description
1 polymer ?
#
loop_
_entity_poly.entity_id
_entity_poly.type
_entity_poly.pdbx_seq_one_letter_code
_entity_poly.pdbx_strand_id
1 'polypeptide(L)'
;MDSLSFVDCDKAKPCAIEQAEEVQRKLNPNYPSFVKAMFPSNVSGSFWLALPSKFCASHLPKNDIMITLVDVKDVENTVKYIVKALAVSAGWRIFTVAHKLAVGDALVFQLVEDVKLKVTISVALLYFGFDTLFSNLALFYDSLLLVLEVCKCSICISIYGMKSSINLV
;
A
#
# COMPACT_ATOMS: atom_id res chain seq x y z
N MET A 1 -1.55 -40.42 11.21
CA MET A 1 -1.33 -39.52 12.36
C MET A 1 -0.32 -38.50 11.91
N ASP A 2 -0.87 -37.34 11.61
CA ASP A 2 -0.66 -36.71 10.31
C ASP A 2 0.50 -35.73 10.32
N SER A 3 1.26 -35.81 9.24
CA SER A 3 2.33 -34.92 8.85
C SER A 3 1.86 -33.47 8.83
N LEU A 4 2.38 -32.67 9.76
CA LEU A 4 2.41 -31.21 9.66
C LEU A 4 3.17 -30.86 8.37
N SER A 5 2.44 -30.55 7.29
CA SER A 5 3.02 -30.08 6.04
C SER A 5 3.67 -28.72 6.30
N PHE A 6 4.99 -28.70 6.29
CA PHE A 6 5.81 -27.50 6.14
C PHE A 6 5.25 -26.69 4.97
N VAL A 7 4.72 -25.49 5.24
CA VAL A 7 4.28 -24.58 4.19
C VAL A 7 5.53 -24.19 3.42
N ASP A 8 5.60 -24.66 2.19
CA ASP A 8 6.66 -24.36 1.24
C ASP A 8 6.76 -22.83 1.07
N CYS A 9 7.90 -22.23 1.45
CA CYS A 9 8.11 -20.77 1.36
C CYS A 9 7.96 -20.27 -0.09
N ASP A 10 8.20 -21.15 -1.07
CA ASP A 10 8.01 -20.90 -2.51
C ASP A 10 6.54 -20.72 -2.92
N LYS A 11 5.59 -21.02 -2.02
CA LYS A 11 4.14 -20.83 -2.23
C LYS A 11 3.55 -19.70 -1.39
N ALA A 12 4.36 -19.01 -0.59
CA ALA A 12 3.92 -17.79 0.09
C ALA A 12 3.61 -16.73 -0.97
N LYS A 13 2.34 -16.30 -1.06
CA LYS A 13 1.96 -15.22 -1.98
C LYS A 13 2.77 -13.97 -1.60
N PRO A 14 3.40 -13.29 -2.57
CA PRO A 14 4.21 -12.10 -2.30
C PRO A 14 3.38 -11.03 -1.59
N CYS A 15 4.02 -10.23 -0.73
CA CYS A 15 3.32 -9.13 -0.07
C CYS A 15 2.80 -8.11 -1.10
N ALA A 16 1.79 -7.31 -0.73
CA ALA A 16 1.18 -6.36 -1.68
C ALA A 16 2.22 -5.42 -2.32
N ILE A 17 3.24 -5.00 -1.57
CA ILE A 17 4.34 -4.17 -2.07
C ILE A 17 5.17 -4.92 -3.11
N GLU A 18 5.60 -6.15 -2.83
CA GLU A 18 6.36 -6.97 -3.79
C GLU A 18 5.58 -7.19 -5.09
N GLN A 19 4.26 -7.42 -4.98
CA GLN A 19 3.39 -7.50 -6.15
C GLN A 19 3.34 -6.18 -6.93
N ALA A 20 3.21 -5.06 -6.23
CA ALA A 20 3.20 -3.74 -6.85
C ALA A 20 4.55 -3.42 -7.53
N GLU A 21 5.68 -3.78 -6.93
CA GLU A 21 7.00 -3.61 -7.52
C GLU A 21 7.19 -4.50 -8.76
N GLU A 22 6.68 -5.73 -8.74
CA GLU A 22 6.70 -6.60 -9.92
C GLU A 22 5.84 -6.05 -11.06
N VAL A 23 4.68 -5.47 -10.75
CA VAL A 23 3.88 -4.73 -11.73
C VAL A 23 4.69 -3.54 -12.26
N GLN A 24 5.31 -2.75 -11.38
CA GLN A 24 6.11 -1.59 -11.77
C GLN A 24 7.26 -1.96 -12.73
N ARG A 25 7.97 -3.07 -12.46
CA ARG A 25 9.07 -3.56 -13.31
C ARG A 25 8.64 -3.93 -14.72
N LYS A 26 7.37 -4.31 -14.90
CA LYS A 26 6.78 -4.69 -16.20
C LYS A 26 6.22 -3.49 -16.97
N LEU A 27 6.15 -2.32 -16.36
CA LEU A 27 5.67 -1.12 -17.02
C LEU A 27 6.66 -0.61 -18.07
N ASN A 28 6.15 0.13 -19.06
CA ASN A 28 6.99 0.80 -20.03
C ASN A 28 7.88 1.85 -19.33
N PRO A 29 9.22 1.72 -19.40
CA PRO A 29 10.15 2.58 -18.66
C PRO A 29 10.19 4.03 -19.14
N ASN A 30 9.61 4.34 -20.32
CA ASN A 30 9.50 5.71 -20.82
C ASN A 30 8.54 6.58 -19.98
N TYR A 31 7.65 5.94 -19.21
CA TYR A 31 6.70 6.62 -18.35
C TYR A 31 7.14 6.46 -16.89
N PRO A 32 7.43 7.56 -16.17
CA PRO A 32 7.92 7.50 -14.82
C PRO A 32 6.84 6.91 -13.89
N SER A 33 7.27 6.10 -12.94
CA SER A 33 6.37 5.41 -12.01
C SER A 33 6.95 5.30 -10.61
N PHE A 34 6.09 5.06 -9.62
CA PHE A 34 6.49 4.74 -8.25
C PHE A 34 5.47 3.82 -7.57
N VAL A 35 5.95 3.05 -6.60
CA VAL A 35 5.12 2.24 -5.70
C VAL A 35 4.87 3.00 -4.40
N LYS A 36 3.65 2.86 -3.85
CA LYS A 36 3.25 3.44 -2.57
C LYS A 36 2.42 2.46 -1.77
N ALA A 37 2.91 2.09 -0.59
CA ALA A 37 2.14 1.38 0.42
C ALA A 37 1.11 2.30 1.10
N MET A 38 -0.07 1.75 1.39
CA MET A 38 -1.18 2.45 2.02
C MET A 38 -1.10 2.34 3.55
N PHE A 39 -1.01 3.49 4.21
CA PHE A 39 -1.01 3.65 5.67
C PHE A 39 -2.37 4.17 6.16
N PRO A 40 -2.68 4.08 7.46
CA PRO A 40 -3.95 4.58 8.02
C PRO A 40 -4.28 6.03 7.63
N SER A 41 -3.28 6.92 7.60
CA SER A 41 -3.47 8.32 7.19
C SER A 41 -3.89 8.47 5.73
N ASN A 42 -3.62 7.48 4.87
CA ASN A 42 -4.01 7.50 3.47
C ASN A 42 -5.45 6.99 3.27
N VAL A 43 -5.91 6.02 4.07
CA VAL A 43 -7.14 5.25 3.74
C VAL A 43 -8.29 5.36 4.74
N SER A 44 -8.04 5.72 6.00
CA SER A 44 -9.09 5.77 7.04
C SER A 44 -9.06 7.01 7.92
N GLY A 45 -7.89 7.65 8.07
CA GLY A 45 -7.71 8.86 8.86
C GLY A 45 -7.95 10.16 8.08
N SER A 46 -6.88 10.91 7.84
CA SER A 46 -6.94 12.22 7.19
C SER A 46 -7.15 12.18 5.67
N PHE A 47 -7.13 10.99 5.06
CA PHE A 47 -7.17 10.78 3.60
C PHE A 47 -6.13 11.65 2.88
N TRP A 48 -4.91 11.61 3.40
CA TRP A 48 -3.79 12.40 2.90
C TRP A 48 -2.77 11.50 2.22
N LEU A 49 -2.48 11.70 0.94
CA LEU A 49 -1.52 10.87 0.19
C LEU A 49 -0.27 11.67 -0.18
N ALA A 50 0.78 11.55 0.64
CA ALA A 50 2.09 12.14 0.32
C ALA A 50 2.79 11.36 -0.82
N LEU A 51 3.23 12.08 -1.83
CA LEU A 51 3.92 11.59 -3.02
C LEU A 51 5.45 11.68 -2.86
N PRO A 52 6.24 10.84 -3.57
CA PRO A 52 7.70 10.91 -3.49
C PRO A 52 8.22 12.27 -3.97
N SER A 53 9.02 12.94 -3.14
CA SER A 53 9.49 14.30 -3.43
C SER A 53 10.25 14.43 -4.73
N LYS A 54 11.13 13.46 -5.04
CA LYS A 54 11.86 13.41 -6.31
C LYS A 54 10.93 13.26 -7.51
N PHE A 55 9.90 12.43 -7.40
CA PHE A 55 8.93 12.25 -8.47
C PHE A 55 8.17 13.54 -8.74
N CYS A 56 7.68 14.20 -7.67
CA CYS A 56 7.01 15.49 -7.77
C CYS A 56 7.89 16.55 -8.43
N ALA A 57 9.13 16.70 -7.97
CA ALA A 57 10.04 17.73 -8.46
C ALA A 57 10.41 17.56 -9.94
N SER A 58 10.49 16.31 -10.41
CA SER A 58 10.89 16.00 -11.79
C SER A 58 9.72 15.97 -12.78
N HIS A 59 8.52 15.61 -12.33
CA HIS A 59 7.45 15.20 -13.23
C HIS A 59 6.10 15.88 -13.00
N LEU A 60 5.88 16.54 -11.84
CA LEU A 60 4.60 17.17 -11.55
C LEU A 60 4.68 18.70 -11.66
N PRO A 61 3.54 19.38 -11.98
CA PRO A 61 3.48 20.83 -12.05
C PRO A 61 3.83 21.53 -10.73
N LYS A 62 4.29 22.78 -10.83
CA LYS A 62 4.76 23.59 -9.69
C LYS A 62 3.67 24.45 -9.04
N ASN A 63 2.43 24.30 -9.48
CA ASN A 63 1.25 24.96 -8.90
C ASN A 63 0.21 23.91 -8.48
N ASP A 64 -0.61 24.27 -7.49
CA ASP A 64 -1.74 23.43 -7.09
C ASP A 64 -2.68 23.23 -8.28
N ILE A 65 -3.00 21.98 -8.59
CA ILE A 65 -3.83 21.60 -9.73
C ILE A 65 -4.70 20.40 -9.41
N MET A 66 -5.70 20.18 -10.27
CA MET A 66 -6.36 18.89 -10.35
C MET A 66 -5.53 17.96 -11.24
N ILE A 67 -5.29 16.74 -10.77
CA ILE A 67 -4.68 15.65 -11.53
C ILE A 67 -5.71 14.53 -11.69
N THR A 68 -5.54 13.70 -12.71
CA THR A 68 -6.42 12.58 -13.01
C THR A 68 -5.76 11.27 -12.61
N LEU A 69 -6.45 10.48 -11.78
CA LEU A 69 -6.10 9.09 -11.50
C LEU A 69 -6.97 8.17 -12.37
N VAL A 70 -6.34 7.31 -13.15
CA VAL A 70 -7.02 6.35 -14.03
C VAL A 70 -6.85 4.96 -13.43
N ASP A 71 -7.95 4.29 -13.12
CA ASP A 71 -7.89 2.93 -12.56
C ASP A 71 -7.61 1.87 -13.65
N VAL A 72 -7.58 0.60 -13.24
CA VAL A 72 -7.35 -0.54 -14.16
C VAL A 72 -8.51 -0.79 -15.14
N LYS A 73 -9.67 -0.17 -14.90
CA LYS A 73 -10.86 -0.21 -15.77
C LYS A 73 -10.97 1.06 -16.64
N ASP A 74 -9.90 1.85 -16.68
CA ASP A 74 -9.80 3.13 -17.38
C ASP A 74 -10.86 4.16 -16.93
N VAL A 75 -11.31 4.08 -15.67
CA VAL A 75 -12.18 5.08 -15.05
C VAL A 75 -11.34 6.22 -14.48
N GLU A 76 -11.65 7.44 -14.93
CA GLU A 76 -10.98 8.66 -14.50
C GLU A 76 -11.54 9.19 -13.17
N ASN A 77 -10.64 9.53 -12.24
CA ASN A 77 -10.96 10.08 -10.93
C ASN A 77 -10.12 11.34 -10.69
N THR A 78 -10.76 12.47 -10.49
CA THR A 78 -10.06 13.75 -10.31
C THR A 78 -9.68 13.97 -8.85
N VAL A 79 -8.42 14.35 -8.61
CA VAL A 79 -7.89 14.62 -7.27
C VAL A 79 -7.06 15.90 -7.22
N LYS A 80 -7.03 16.61 -6.09
CA LYS A 80 -6.26 17.84 -5.93
C LYS A 80 -4.83 17.54 -5.47
N TYR A 81 -3.87 17.93 -6.28
CA TYR A 81 -2.45 17.97 -5.92
C TYR A 81 -2.09 19.31 -5.27
N ILE A 82 -1.45 19.25 -4.10
CA ILE A 82 -0.95 20.41 -3.34
C ILE A 82 0.57 20.39 -3.36
N VAL A 83 1.18 21.38 -4.01
CA VAL A 83 2.62 21.43 -4.27
C VAL A 83 3.41 21.60 -2.99
N LYS A 84 3.01 22.57 -2.14
CA LYS A 84 3.71 22.87 -0.89
C LYS A 84 3.81 21.67 0.03
N ALA A 85 2.84 20.77 -0.06
CA ALA A 85 2.73 19.60 0.79
C ALA A 85 3.09 18.29 0.09
N LEU A 86 3.42 18.36 -1.21
CA LEU A 86 3.77 17.24 -2.09
C LEU A 86 2.77 16.08 -1.98
N ALA A 87 1.48 16.39 -1.96
CA ALA A 87 0.46 15.43 -1.61
C ALA A 87 -0.84 15.61 -2.38
N VAL A 88 -1.61 14.53 -2.44
CA VAL A 88 -2.98 14.51 -2.93
C VAL A 88 -3.94 14.61 -1.75
N SER A 89 -4.97 15.44 -1.91
CA SER A 89 -5.96 15.75 -0.87
C SER A 89 -7.40 15.54 -1.37
N ALA A 90 -8.10 16.60 -1.77
CA ALA A 90 -9.48 16.53 -2.25
C ALA A 90 -9.62 15.50 -3.38
N GLY A 91 -10.72 14.74 -3.37
CA GLY A 91 -10.95 13.63 -4.29
C GLY A 91 -10.28 12.31 -3.89
N TRP A 92 -9.18 12.32 -3.12
CA TRP A 92 -8.50 11.09 -2.71
C TRP A 92 -9.40 10.17 -1.88
N ARG A 93 -10.14 10.72 -0.90
CA ARG A 93 -11.11 9.94 -0.13
C ARG A 93 -12.14 9.22 -1.02
N ILE A 94 -12.60 9.88 -2.08
CA ILE A 94 -13.59 9.32 -3.01
C ILE A 94 -12.94 8.14 -3.74
N PHE A 95 -11.72 8.32 -4.25
CA PHE A 95 -10.94 7.24 -4.87
C PHE A 95 -10.75 6.04 -3.93
N THR A 96 -10.30 6.29 -2.70
CA THR A 96 -10.10 5.26 -1.67
C THR A 96 -11.37 4.45 -1.40
N VAL A 97 -12.50 5.12 -1.21
CA VAL A 97 -13.79 4.46 -0.91
C VAL A 97 -14.30 3.69 -2.12
N ALA A 98 -14.22 4.25 -3.32
CA ALA A 98 -14.65 3.59 -4.56
C ALA A 98 -13.88 2.29 -4.82
N HIS A 99 -12.60 2.26 -4.47
CA HIS A 99 -11.71 1.11 -4.68
C HIS A 99 -11.55 0.21 -3.45
N LYS A 100 -12.22 0.54 -2.33
CA LYS A 100 -12.13 -0.20 -1.06
C LYS A 100 -10.68 -0.39 -0.58
N LEU A 101 -9.85 0.64 -0.75
CA LEU A 101 -8.45 0.58 -0.32
C LEU A 101 -8.35 0.41 1.20
N ALA A 102 -7.49 -0.50 1.63
CA ALA A 102 -7.23 -0.81 3.03
C ALA A 102 -5.77 -0.55 3.40
N VAL A 103 -5.50 -0.57 4.72
CA VAL A 103 -4.13 -0.49 5.23
C VAL A 103 -3.38 -1.74 4.79
N GLY A 104 -2.16 -1.55 4.29
CA GLY A 104 -1.32 -2.63 3.78
C GLY A 104 -1.44 -2.88 2.27
N ASP A 105 -2.47 -2.37 1.60
CA ASP A 105 -2.51 -2.35 0.14
C ASP A 105 -1.34 -1.56 -0.43
N ALA A 106 -0.96 -1.85 -1.68
CA ALA A 106 0.08 -1.11 -2.37
C ALA A 106 -0.41 -0.68 -3.75
N LEU A 107 -0.08 0.55 -4.12
CA LEU A 107 -0.46 1.13 -5.41
C LEU A 107 0.79 1.41 -6.24
N VAL A 108 0.69 1.14 -7.54
CA VAL A 108 1.63 1.62 -8.56
C VAL A 108 1.02 2.81 -9.25
N PHE A 109 1.72 3.94 -9.23
CA PHE A 109 1.35 5.14 -9.97
C PHE A 109 2.29 5.28 -11.16
N GLN A 110 1.74 5.44 -12.36
CA GLN A 110 2.50 5.67 -13.59
C GLN A 110 1.99 6.93 -14.30
N LEU A 111 2.87 7.88 -14.57
CA LEU A 111 2.51 9.11 -15.29
C LEU A 111 2.45 8.83 -16.78
N VAL A 112 1.24 8.81 -17.34
CA VAL A 112 1.00 8.51 -18.76
C VAL A 112 0.84 9.78 -19.60
N GLU A 113 0.44 10.88 -18.98
CA GLU A 113 0.37 12.24 -19.53
C GLU A 113 0.72 13.26 -18.43
N ASP A 114 0.95 14.53 -18.77
CA ASP A 114 1.48 15.58 -17.87
C ASP A 114 0.82 15.67 -16.48
N VAL A 115 -0.47 15.32 -16.38
CA VAL A 115 -1.25 15.36 -15.12
C VAL A 115 -2.15 14.13 -14.96
N LYS A 116 -1.83 13.03 -15.65
CA LYS A 116 -2.63 11.79 -15.64
C LYS A 116 -1.79 10.62 -15.17
N LEU A 117 -2.20 10.03 -14.04
CA LEU A 117 -1.55 8.89 -13.42
C LEU A 117 -2.44 7.65 -13.59
N LYS A 118 -1.94 6.62 -14.26
CA LYS A 118 -2.56 5.28 -14.22
C LYS A 118 -2.20 4.61 -12.89
N VAL A 119 -3.20 4.01 -12.24
CA VAL A 119 -3.10 3.43 -10.91
C VAL A 119 -3.41 1.95 -10.96
N THR A 120 -2.46 1.12 -10.53
CA THR A 120 -2.67 -0.31 -10.32
C THR A 120 -2.65 -0.63 -8.83
N ILE A 121 -3.61 -1.44 -8.35
CA ILE A 121 -3.77 -1.77 -6.94
C ILE A 121 -3.38 -3.23 -6.71
N SER A 122 -2.46 -3.46 -5.78
CA SER A 122 -2.10 -4.76 -5.24
C SER A 122 -2.71 -4.88 -3.84
N VAL A 123 -3.64 -5.82 -3.68
CA VAL A 123 -4.41 -5.98 -2.44
C VAL A 123 -3.64 -6.82 -1.41
N ALA A 124 -3.58 -6.34 -0.17
CA ALA A 124 -3.05 -7.11 0.95
C ALA A 124 -4.06 -8.18 1.40
N LEU A 125 -3.74 -9.45 1.17
CA LEU A 125 -4.64 -10.57 1.49
C LEU A 125 -4.72 -10.91 2.99
N LEU A 126 -3.96 -10.22 3.85
CA LEU A 126 -3.88 -10.54 5.28
C LEU A 126 -4.93 -9.82 6.15
N TYR A 127 -5.76 -8.94 5.57
CA TYR A 127 -6.76 -8.16 6.33
C TYR A 127 -8.20 -8.67 6.29
N PHE A 128 -8.51 -9.72 5.52
CA PHE A 128 -9.88 -10.26 5.42
C PHE A 128 -10.41 -10.99 6.68
N GLY A 129 -9.71 -10.94 7.82
CA GLY A 129 -10.05 -11.73 9.00
C GLY A 129 -10.00 -11.04 10.37
N PHE A 130 -9.82 -9.72 10.48
CA PHE A 130 -9.60 -9.09 11.80
C PHE A 130 -10.42 -7.83 12.13
N ASP A 131 -11.24 -7.29 11.22
CA ASP A 131 -12.02 -6.07 11.52
C ASP A 131 -13.36 -6.30 12.24
N THR A 132 -13.74 -7.54 12.54
CA THR A 132 -14.99 -7.85 13.28
C THR A 132 -14.80 -8.40 14.69
N LEU A 133 -13.58 -8.62 15.19
CA LEU A 133 -13.37 -9.24 16.51
C LEU A 133 -12.67 -8.36 17.57
N PHE A 134 -12.09 -7.21 17.23
CA PHE A 134 -11.33 -6.40 18.20
C PHE A 134 -12.16 -5.43 19.04
N SER A 135 -13.44 -5.72 19.25
CA SER A 135 -14.24 -5.03 20.28
C SER A 135 -14.26 -5.76 21.62
N ASN A 136 -13.69 -6.96 21.77
CA ASN A 136 -13.64 -7.65 23.07
C ASN A 136 -12.38 -8.51 23.33
N LEU A 137 -11.73 -8.19 24.45
CA LEU A 137 -10.95 -9.05 25.37
C LEU A 137 -9.59 -9.65 24.92
N ALA A 138 -8.51 -9.02 25.40
CA ALA A 138 -7.58 -9.50 26.44
C ALA A 138 -7.08 -10.98 26.51
N LEU A 139 -7.26 -11.87 25.52
CA LEU A 139 -6.76 -13.25 25.61
C LEU A 139 -5.80 -13.70 24.50
N PHE A 140 -5.28 -12.78 23.69
CA PHE A 140 -4.48 -13.11 22.50
C PHE A 140 -2.95 -13.05 22.70
N TYR A 141 -2.44 -13.40 23.87
CA TYR A 141 -0.98 -13.47 24.08
C TYR A 141 -0.33 -14.73 23.47
N ASP A 142 -1.09 -15.79 23.16
CA ASP A 142 -0.57 -17.00 22.52
C ASP A 142 -0.71 -17.04 20.98
N SER A 143 -1.31 -16.02 20.37
CA SER A 143 -1.39 -15.92 18.90
C SER A 143 -0.31 -14.99 18.30
N LEU A 144 0.55 -14.42 19.14
CA LEU A 144 1.69 -13.62 18.71
C LEU A 144 2.75 -14.47 17.98
N LEU A 145 2.87 -15.76 18.29
CA LEU A 145 3.83 -16.66 17.64
C LEU A 145 3.46 -16.98 16.18
N LEU A 146 2.16 -17.06 15.86
CA LEU A 146 1.69 -17.38 14.51
C LEU A 146 1.86 -16.19 13.54
N VAL A 147 1.80 -14.96 14.06
CA VAL A 147 2.15 -13.76 13.29
C VAL A 147 3.66 -13.67 13.07
N LEU A 148 4.49 -14.13 14.02
CA LEU A 148 5.96 -14.12 13.90
C LEU A 148 6.50 -15.14 12.89
N GLU A 149 5.85 -16.30 12.70
CA GLU A 149 6.30 -17.30 11.72
C GLU A 149 5.88 -16.98 10.28
N VAL A 150 4.73 -16.32 10.07
CA VAL A 150 4.25 -15.91 8.74
C VAL A 150 4.92 -14.62 8.25
N CYS A 151 5.28 -13.71 9.16
CA CYS A 151 5.89 -12.41 8.83
C CYS A 151 7.42 -12.38 9.01
N LYS A 152 8.15 -13.36 8.47
CA LYS A 152 9.62 -13.23 8.31
C LYS A 152 10.04 -12.24 7.22
N CYS A 153 9.10 -11.57 6.56
CA CYS A 153 9.44 -10.45 5.69
C CYS A 153 9.87 -9.25 6.54
N SER A 154 11.14 -8.82 6.38
CA SER A 154 11.76 -7.70 7.11
C SER A 154 10.91 -6.40 7.03
N ILE A 155 10.01 -6.31 6.05
CA ILE A 155 9.13 -5.18 5.77
C ILE A 155 7.92 -5.12 6.74
N CYS A 156 7.37 -6.25 7.18
CA CYS A 156 6.25 -6.25 8.15
C CYS A 156 6.67 -5.67 9.50
N ILE A 157 7.92 -5.91 9.92
CA ILE A 157 8.49 -5.37 11.17
C ILE A 157 8.51 -3.83 11.14
N SER A 158 8.84 -3.24 9.97
CA SER A 158 8.91 -1.79 9.80
C SER A 158 7.54 -1.12 9.74
N ILE A 159 6.51 -1.80 9.23
CA ILE A 159 5.14 -1.24 9.13
C ILE A 159 4.43 -1.26 10.48
N TYR A 160 4.64 -2.31 11.29
CA TYR A 160 3.96 -2.48 12.58
C TYR A 160 4.78 -2.03 13.81
N GLY A 161 6.00 -1.53 13.62
CA GLY A 161 6.80 -0.94 14.71
C GLY A 161 7.16 -1.93 15.83
N MET A 162 7.29 -3.23 15.52
CA MET A 162 7.74 -4.23 16.49
C MET A 162 9.24 -4.07 16.73
N LYS A 163 9.64 -3.54 17.90
CA LYS A 163 11.05 -3.54 18.32
C LYS A 163 11.52 -4.99 18.44
N SER A 164 12.53 -5.34 17.64
CA SER A 164 13.26 -6.59 17.78
C SER A 164 14.00 -6.62 19.12
N SER A 165 13.38 -7.21 20.14
CA SER A 165 14.08 -7.67 21.34
C SER A 165 14.17 -9.19 21.27
N ILE A 166 15.06 -9.68 20.41
CA ILE A 166 15.53 -11.06 20.49
C ILE A 166 17.01 -10.96 20.87
N ASN A 167 17.28 -10.94 22.18
CA ASN A 167 18.60 -11.33 22.68
C ASN A 167 18.65 -12.85 22.57
N LEU A 168 19.50 -13.35 21.66
CA LEU A 168 19.89 -14.74 21.65
C LEU A 168 20.83 -14.98 22.85
N VAL A 169 20.43 -15.89 23.73
CA VAL A 169 21.36 -16.63 24.61
C VAL A 169 21.65 -17.96 23.94
#